data_AF-D7BFT0-F1
#
_entry.id   AF-D7BFT0-F1
#
_cell.length_a   1.000
_cell.length_b   1.000
_cell.length_c   1.000
_cell.angle_alpha   90.00
_cell.angle_beta   90.00
_cell.angle_gamma   90.00
#
_symmetry.space_group_name_H-M   'P 1'
#
loop_
_entity.id
_entity.type
_entity.pdbx_description
1 polymer ?
#
loop_
_entity_poly.entity_id
_entity_poly.type
_entity_poly.pdbx_seq_one_letter_code
_entity_poly.pdbx_strand_id
1 'polypeptide(L)' 'MGLLRKRDRLDIRQLPLSDLLYTLWGDRTAAISVAEYAGGDLRNLQGKSAMELLELPGVGEGRVAKVIALFEIIRRVVQR' A
#
# COMPACT_ATOMS: atom_id res chain seq x y z
N MET A 1 -14.28 -31.71 -5.97
CA MET A 1 -13.84 -30.44 -5.35
C MET A 1 -12.39 -30.17 -5.74
N GLY A 2 -12.17 -29.44 -6.83
CA GLY A 2 -10.83 -29.08 -7.31
C GLY A 2 -10.77 -27.59 -7.56
N LEU A 3 -10.55 -26.80 -6.51
CA LEU A 3 -10.39 -25.35 -6.62
C LEU A 3 -9.06 -24.97 -6.00
N LEU A 4 -8.01 -25.17 -6.77
CA LEU A 4 -6.76 -24.41 -6.76
C LEU A 4 -5.96 -24.91 -7.96
N ARG A 5 -6.41 -24.53 -9.17
CA ARG A 5 -5.56 -24.70 -10.35
C ARG A 5 -4.40 -23.71 -10.23
N LYS A 6 -3.22 -24.26 -9.94
CA LYS A 6 -1.92 -23.81 -10.47
C LYS A 6 -2.13 -22.95 -11.74
N ARG A 7 -1.74 -21.66 -11.73
CA ARG A 7 -1.41 -20.80 -12.90
C ARG A 7 -2.25 -19.57 -13.23
N ASP A 8 -3.00 -18.99 -12.29
CA ASP A 8 -3.17 -17.54 -12.38
C ASP A 8 -1.91 -16.92 -11.77
N ARG A 9 -0.90 -16.68 -12.61
CA ARG A 9 0.14 -15.73 -12.25
C ARG A 9 -0.63 -14.44 -11.97
N LEU A 10 -0.75 -14.05 -10.69
CA LEU A 10 -1.17 -12.71 -10.34
C LEU A 10 -0.24 -11.79 -11.15
N ASP A 11 -0.74 -11.16 -12.21
CA ASP A 11 0.03 -10.12 -12.89
C ASP A 11 -0.03 -8.91 -11.95
N ILE A 12 0.77 -9.00 -10.88
CA ILE A 12 0.90 -8.01 -9.81
C ILE A 12 1.19 -6.61 -10.35
N ARG A 13 1.62 -6.52 -11.62
CA ARG A 13 1.88 -5.29 -12.36
C ARG A 13 0.61 -4.55 -12.81
N GLN A 14 -0.58 -5.12 -12.66
CA GLN A 14 -1.84 -4.50 -13.08
C GLN A 14 -2.80 -4.15 -11.93
N LEU A 15 -2.47 -4.50 -10.68
CA LEU A 15 -3.35 -4.17 -9.57
C LEU A 15 -3.23 -2.69 -9.19
N PRO A 16 -4.36 -1.97 -9.02
CA PRO A 16 -4.35 -0.63 -8.47
C PRO A 16 -3.65 -0.59 -7.10
N LEU A 17 -2.99 0.53 -6.79
CA LEU A 17 -2.34 0.71 -5.48
C LEU A 17 -3.31 0.48 -4.31
N SER A 18 -4.57 0.89 -4.44
CA SER A 18 -5.61 0.67 -3.44
C SER A 18 -5.87 -0.82 -3.17
N ASP A 19 -5.86 -1.69 -4.18
CA ASP A 19 -6.06 -3.12 -3.98
C ASP A 19 -4.85 -3.81 -3.34
N LEU A 20 -3.64 -3.34 -3.67
CA LEU A 20 -2.41 -3.80 -3.03
C LEU A 20 -2.39 -3.40 -1.54
N LEU A 21 -2.70 -2.13 -1.24
CA LEU A 21 -2.78 -1.63 0.13
C LEU A 21 -3.91 -2.32 0.92
N TYR A 22 -5.05 -2.57 0.28
CA TYR A 22 -6.15 -3.31 0.91
C TYR A 22 -5.73 -4.72 1.28
N THR A 23 -5.00 -5.41 0.40
CA THR A 23 -4.48 -6.76 0.68
C THR A 23 -3.54 -6.77 1.88
N LEU A 24 -2.72 -5.73 2.05
CA LEU A 24 -1.77 -5.61 3.16
C LEU A 24 -2.43 -5.18 4.48
N TRP A 25 -3.48 -4.36 4.41
CA TRP A 25 -4.04 -3.69 5.60
C TRP A 25 -5.39 -4.22 6.05
N GLY A 26 -6.11 -4.94 5.17
CA GLY A 26 -7.46 -5.42 5.42
C GLY A 26 -8.53 -4.33 5.52
N ASP A 27 -8.19 -3.08 5.18
CA ASP A 27 -9.06 -1.91 5.33
C ASP A 27 -9.17 -1.17 4.00
N ARG A 28 -10.37 -1.21 3.41
CA ARG A 28 -10.61 -0.67 2.08
C ARG A 28 -10.66 0.85 2.07
N THR A 29 -11.19 1.48 3.12
CA THR A 29 -11.27 2.94 3.23
C THR A 29 -9.88 3.53 3.29
N ALA A 30 -9.04 3.03 4.20
CA ALA A 30 -7.68 3.51 4.35
C ALA A 30 -6.84 3.30 3.08
N ALA A 31 -7.01 2.14 2.43
CA ALA A 31 -6.29 1.81 1.21
C ALA A 31 -6.65 2.73 0.04
N ILE A 32 -7.94 3.06 -0.13
CA ILE A 32 -8.39 4.02 -1.14
C ILE A 32 -7.84 5.41 -0.83
N SER A 33 -8.01 5.90 0.40
CA SER A 33 -7.57 7.26 0.76
C SER A 33 -6.07 7.47 0.58
N VAL A 34 -5.24 6.49 0.96
CA VAL A 34 -3.78 6.59 0.73
C VAL A 34 -3.44 6.48 -0.76
N ALA A 35 -4.11 5.59 -1.51
CA ALA A 35 -3.84 5.44 -2.93
C ALA A 35 -4.21 6.71 -3.72
N GLU A 36 -5.33 7.36 -3.38
CA GLU A 36 -5.74 8.63 -3.96
C GLU A 36 -4.77 9.76 -3.60
N TYR A 37 -4.41 9.88 -2.31
CA TYR A 37 -3.44 10.87 -1.85
C TYR A 37 -2.06 10.70 -2.52
N ALA A 38 -1.66 9.47 -2.81
CA ALA A 38 -0.43 9.14 -3.55
C ALA A 38 -0.59 9.24 -5.08
N GLY A 39 -1.77 9.54 -5.62
CA GLY A 39 -2.02 9.58 -7.06
C GLY A 39 -1.79 8.23 -7.75
N GLY A 40 -2.05 7.12 -7.06
CA GLY A 40 -1.85 5.76 -7.56
C GLY A 40 -0.40 5.27 -7.58
N ASP A 41 0.57 6.10 -7.18
CA ASP A 41 1.98 5.74 -7.12
C ASP A 41 2.56 6.01 -5.73
N LEU A 42 2.93 4.95 -5.02
CA LEU A 42 3.42 5.04 -3.65
C LEU A 42 4.62 5.99 -3.55
N ARG A 43 5.46 6.13 -4.59
CA ARG A 43 6.63 7.03 -4.58
C ARG A 43 6.26 8.49 -4.31
N ASN A 44 5.03 8.90 -4.61
CA ASN A 44 4.55 10.26 -4.35
C ASN A 44 4.32 10.58 -2.87
N LEU A 45 4.41 9.58 -1.98
CA LEU A 45 4.44 9.81 -0.53
C LEU A 45 5.83 10.25 -0.03
N GLN A 46 6.87 10.18 -0.85
CA GLN A 46 8.20 10.66 -0.45
C GLN A 46 8.17 12.16 -0.17
N GLY A 47 8.68 12.56 1.00
CA GLY A 47 8.66 13.95 1.46
C GLY A 47 7.32 14.44 1.99
N LYS A 48 6.26 13.61 1.98
CA LYS A 48 4.99 13.93 2.64
C LYS A 48 5.09 13.77 4.15
N SER A 49 4.31 14.56 4.88
CA SER A 49 4.25 14.50 6.33
C SER A 49 3.45 13.28 6.79
N ALA A 50 3.93 12.63 7.85
CA ALA A 50 3.16 11.61 8.55
C ALA A 50 1.83 12.16 9.11
N MET A 51 1.79 13.46 9.45
CA MET A 51 0.55 14.11 9.92
C MET A 51 -0.49 14.21 8.82
N GLU A 52 -0.09 14.56 7.59
CA GLU A 52 -1.01 14.60 6.45
C GLU A 52 -1.64 13.23 6.18
N LEU A 53 -0.87 12.15 6.38
CA LEU A 53 -1.40 10.79 6.27
C LEU A 53 -2.42 10.46 7.37
N LEU A 54 -2.25 10.98 8.59
CA LEU A 54 -3.19 10.75 9.71
C LEU A 54 -4.53 11.46 9.51
N GLU A 55 -4.57 12.51 8.69
CA GLU A 55 -5.80 13.21 8.34
C GLU A 55 -6.66 12.43 7.33
N LEU A 56 -6.11 11.38 6.73
CA LEU A 56 -6.81 10.59 5.72
C LEU A 56 -7.87 9.67 6.34
N PRO A 57 -9.04 9.52 5.69
CA PRO A 57 -10.09 8.63 6.16
C PRO A 57 -9.60 7.19 6.40
N GLY A 58 -9.85 6.66 7.59
CA GLY A 58 -9.46 5.30 7.98
C GLY A 58 -7.95 5.12 8.27
N VAL A 59 -7.14 6.17 8.16
CA VAL A 59 -5.70 6.10 8.43
C VAL A 59 -5.40 6.54 9.86
N GLY A 60 -5.00 5.58 10.68
CA GLY A 60 -4.47 5.83 12.03
C GLY A 60 -2.96 5.59 12.10
N GLU A 61 -2.38 5.85 13.27
CA GLU A 61 -0.94 5.72 13.55
C GLU A 61 -0.35 4.38 13.10
N GLY A 62 -1.05 3.27 13.37
CA GLY A 62 -0.59 1.94 12.96
C GLY A 62 -0.47 1.76 11.44
N ARG A 63 -1.27 2.48 10.63
CA ARG A 63 -1.18 2.43 9.17
C ARG A 63 -0.08 3.33 8.65
N VAL A 64 0.11 4.50 9.25
CA VAL A 64 1.26 5.37 8.96
C VAL A 64 2.57 4.63 9.23
N ALA A 65 2.67 3.96 10.38
CA ALA A 65 3.83 3.11 10.70
C ALA A 65 4.06 2.01 9.67
N LYS A 66 3.00 1.36 9.16
CA LYS A 66 3.10 0.35 8.08
C LYS A 66 3.60 0.95 6.77
N VAL A 67 3.18 2.15 6.40
CA VAL A 67 3.69 2.84 5.19
C VAL A 67 5.18 3.12 5.34
N ILE A 68 5.61 3.67 6.48
CA ILE A 68 7.03 3.95 6.77
C ILE A 68 7.85 2.66 6.71
N ALA A 69 7.38 1.59 7.35
CA ALA A 69 8.03 0.30 7.35
C ALA A 69 8.15 -0.27 5.92
N LEU A 70 7.09 -0.15 5.10
CA LEU A 70 7.09 -0.61 3.72
C LEU A 70 8.18 0.09 2.90
N PHE A 71 8.31 1.42 3.04
CA PHE A 71 9.37 2.17 2.35
C PHE A 71 10.77 1.73 2.77
N GLU A 72 11.01 1.56 4.08
CA GLU A 72 12.33 1.17 4.57
C GLU A 72 12.68 -0.26 4.13
N ILE A 73 11.71 -1.18 4.11
CA ILE A 73 11.90 -2.54 3.59
C ILE A 73 12.29 -2.48 2.09
N ILE A 74 11.53 -1.73 1.27
CA ILE A 74 11.84 -1.57 -0.15
C ILE A 74 13.23 -0.97 -0.34
N ARG A 75 13.58 0.08 0.42
CA ARG A 75 14.88 0.74 0.36
C ARG A 75 16.02 -0.25 0.62
N ARG A 76 15.93 -1.08 1.68
CA ARG A 76 16.94 -2.11 2.00
C ARG A 76 17.05 -3.20 0.94
N VAL A 77 15.97 -3.50 0.22
CA VAL A 77 15.98 -4.48 -0.87
C VAL A 77 16.64 -3.91 -2.12
N VAL A 78 16.38 -2.63 -2.43
CA VAL A 78 16.85 -1.97 -3.66
C VAL A 78 18.28 -1.43 -3.51
N GLN A 79 18.60 -0.85 -2.35
CA GLN A 79 19.90 -0.27 -2.02
C GLN A 79 20.60 -1.19 -1.00
N ARG A 80 21.58 -1.97 -1.47
CA ARG A 80 22.49 -2.72 -0.59
C ARG A 80 23.54 -1.80 0.01
#